data_AF-A0A2E5C257-F1
#
_entry.id   AF-A0A2E5C257-F1
#
_cell.length_a   1.000
_cell.length_b   1.000
_cell.length_c   1.000
_cell.angle_alpha   90.00
_cell.angle_beta   90.00
_cell.angle_gamma   90.00
#
_symmetry.space_group_name_H-M   'P 1'
#
loop_
_entity.id
_entity.type
_entity.pdbx_description
1 polymer ?
#
loop_
_entity_poly.entity_id
_entity_poly.type
_entity_poly.pdbx_seq_one_letter_code
_entity_poly.pdbx_strand_id
1 'polypeptide(L)' 'MKTPIYQIINRMISLIPLGKDATYVQISKIVGGCRARMVGYATSAILQDSYIPWQRIINYKLGE' A
#
# COMPACT_ATOMS: atom_id res chain seq x y z
N MET A 1 -4.89 2.34 17.87
CA MET A 1 -4.33 3.55 17.21
C MET A 1 -3.72 3.14 15.88
N LYS A 2 -4.03 3.84 14.77
CA LYS A 2 -3.27 3.68 13.52
C LYS A 2 -1.92 4.38 13.70
N THR A 3 -0.83 3.64 13.51
CA THR A 3 0.51 4.22 13.60
C THR A 3 0.67 5.34 12.54
N PRO A 4 1.50 6.37 12.79
CA PRO A 4 1.73 7.45 11.82
C PRO A 4 2.12 6.92 10.43
N ILE A 5 2.91 5.85 10.39
CA ILE A 5 3.35 5.20 9.15
C ILE A 5 2.20 4.57 8.37
N TYR A 6 1.18 4.01 9.02
CA TYR A 6 0.00 3.44 8.32
C TYR A 6 -0.84 4.52 7.65
N GLN A 7 -0.93 5.70 8.25
CA GLN A 7 -1.65 6.81 7.65
C GLN A 7 -0.95 7.31 6.38
N ILE A 8 0.39 7.37 6.41
CA ILE A 8 1.20 7.74 5.24
C ILE A 8 1.03 6.69 4.13
N ILE A 9 1.13 5.40 4.47
CA ILE A 9 0.92 4.30 3.51
C ILE A 9 -0.47 4.39 2.88
N ASN A 10 -1.52 4.55 3.68
CA ASN A 10 -2.89 4.68 3.18
C ASN A 10 -3.07 5.88 2.24
N ARG A 11 -2.48 7.02 2.59
CA ARG A 11 -2.50 8.22 1.73
C ARG A 11 -1.80 7.97 0.40
N MET A 12 -0.68 7.27 0.41
CA MET A 12 0.03 6.90 -0.82
C MET A 12 -0.78 5.95 -1.71
N ILE A 13 -1.46 4.96 -1.12
CA ILE A 13 -2.34 4.04 -1.86
C ILE A 13 -3.51 4.78 -2.50
N SER A 14 -4.08 5.77 -1.81
CA SER A 14 -5.17 6.60 -2.36
C SER A 14 -4.76 7.44 -3.58
N LEU A 15 -3.46 7.63 -3.83
CA LEU A 15 -2.97 8.35 -5.01
C LEU A 15 -2.82 7.45 -6.26
N ILE A 16 -3.04 6.14 -6.14
CA ILE A 16 -2.91 5.21 -7.26
C ILE A 16 -4.05 5.47 -8.27
N PRO A 17 -3.74 5.85 -9.52
CA PRO A 17 -4.76 6.10 -10.53
C PRO A 17 -5.62 4.88 -10.83
N LEU A 18 -6.83 5.12 -11.35
CA LEU A 18 -7.67 4.04 -11.88
C LEU A 18 -6.92 3.28 -12.99
N GLY A 19 -7.00 1.95 -12.99
CA GLY A 19 -6.35 1.09 -13.99
C GLY A 19 -4.83 0.95 -13.84
N LYS A 20 -4.25 1.41 -12.73
CA LYS A 20 -2.84 1.21 -12.40
C LYS A 20 -2.72 0.41 -11.11
N ASP A 21 -1.72 -0.47 -11.07
CA ASP A 21 -1.35 -1.22 -9.87
C ASP A 21 -0.01 -0.73 -9.34
N ALA A 22 0.23 -1.00 -8.05
CA ALA A 22 1.51 -0.78 -7.41
C ALA A 22 1.90 -2.03 -6.62
N THR A 23 3.20 -2.22 -6.39
CA THR A 23 3.68 -3.32 -5.56
C THR A 23 3.95 -2.89 -4.13
N TYR A 24 3.85 -3.82 -3.19
CA TYR A 24 4.23 -3.58 -1.79
C TYR A 24 5.65 -3.00 -1.66
N VAL A 25 6.59 -3.48 -2.49
CA VAL A 25 7.96 -2.98 -2.52
C VAL A 25 8.03 -1.54 -3.02
N GLN A 26 7.34 -1.21 -4.11
CA GLN A 26 7.29 0.17 -4.63
C GLN A 26 6.73 1.13 -3.59
N ILE A 27 5.61 0.80 -2.95
CA ILE A 27 5.04 1.63 -1.89
C ILE A 27 6.04 1.82 -0.75
N SER A 28 6.72 0.75 -0.31
CA SER A 28 7.70 0.85 0.77
C SER A 28 8.91 1.74 0.42
N LYS A 29 9.35 1.73 -0.84
CA LYS A 29 10.43 2.58 -1.33
C LYS A 29 10.01 4.06 -1.42
N ILE A 30 8.77 4.33 -1.85
CA ILE A 30 8.25 5.70 -1.98
C ILE A 30 7.98 6.31 -0.60
N VAL A 31 7.36 5.56 0.31
CA VAL A 31 7.09 6.02 1.68
C VAL A 31 8.39 6.19 2.46
N GLY A 32 9.37 5.30 2.26
CA GLY A 32 10.61 5.27 3.03
C GLY A 32 10.40 4.79 4.47
N GLY A 33 11.48 4.37 5.14
CA GLY A 33 11.43 3.99 6.56
C GLY A 33 10.54 2.77 6.91
N CYS A 34 10.02 2.06 5.91
CA CYS A 34 9.18 0.89 6.09
C CYS A 34 9.55 -0.22 5.11
N ARG A 35 9.17 -1.45 5.44
CA ARG A 35 9.38 -2.63 4.59
C ARG A 35 8.07 -2.99 3.90
N ALA A 36 8.14 -3.71 2.78
CA ALA A 36 6.97 -4.24 2.08
C ALA A 36 5.98 -4.98 3.02
N ARG A 37 6.50 -5.72 4.01
CA ARG A 37 5.66 -6.39 5.02
C ARG A 37 4.83 -5.42 5.88
N MET A 38 5.36 -4.25 6.23
CA MET A 38 4.58 -3.21 6.94
C MET A 38 3.47 -2.63 6.05
N VAL A 39 3.72 -2.49 4.75
CA VAL A 39 2.67 -2.10 3.80
C VAL A 39 1.54 -3.13 3.79
N GLY A 40 1.87 -4.42 3.79
CA GLY A 40 0.91 -5.51 3.94
C GLY A 40 0.03 -5.37 5.19
N TYR A 41 0.64 -5.14 6.36
CA TYR A 41 -0.11 -4.93 7.60
C TYR A 41 -0.98 -3.68 7.58
N ALA A 42 -0.50 -2.59 6.97
CA ALA A 42 -1.28 -1.37 6.81
C ALA A 42 -2.52 -1.64 5.94
N THR A 43 -2.35 -2.35 4.82
CA THR A 43 -3.46 -2.72 3.92
C THR A 43 -4.46 -3.67 4.57
N SER A 44 -4.00 -4.66 5.34
CA SER A 44 -4.88 -5.59 6.07
C SER A 44 -5.69 -4.90 7.18
N ALA A 45 -5.25 -3.73 7.65
CA ALA A 45 -5.97 -2.93 8.65
C ALA A 45 -6.97 -1.92 8.04
N ILE A 46 -7.13 -1.91 6.71
CA ILE A 46 -8.13 -1.08 6.02
C ILE A 46 -9.50 -1.78 6.09
N LEU A 47 -10.54 -1.01 6.42
CA LEU A 47 -11.92 -1.50 6.43
C LEU A 47 -12.37 -1.80 5.00
N GLN A 48 -13.21 -2.82 4.82
CA GLN A 48 -13.70 -3.22 3.49
C GLN A 48 -14.45 -2.07 2.79
N ASP A 49 -15.23 -1.28 3.54
CA ASP A 49 -16.00 -0.14 3.01
C ASP A 49 -15.17 1.15 2.85
N SER A 50 -13.84 1.04 2.90
CA SER A 50 -12.96 2.20 2.72
C SER A 50 -12.80 2.56 1.25
N TYR A 51 -12.80 3.87 0.96
CA TYR A 51 -12.45 4.40 -0.37
C TYR A 51 -10.97 4.22 -0.77
N ILE A 52 -10.14 3.61 0.08
CA ILE A 52 -8.73 3.35 -0.21
C ILE A 52 -8.64 2.13 -1.15
N PRO A 53 -8.04 2.25 -2.35
CA PRO A 53 -8.00 1.17 -3.34
C PRO A 53 -6.89 0.15 -3.05
N TRP A 54 -6.91 -0.44 -1.85
CA TRP A 54 -5.86 -1.37 -1.38
C TRP A 54 -5.73 -2.63 -2.24
N GLN A 55 -6.79 -3.02 -2.94
CA GLN A 55 -6.83 -4.15 -3.88
C GLN A 55 -5.84 -4.01 -5.05
N ARG A 56 -5.38 -2.77 -5.33
CA ARG A 56 -4.38 -2.48 -6.36
C ARG A 56 -2.95 -2.73 -5.92
N ILE A 57 -2.75 -3.11 -4.66
CA ILE A 57 -1.43 -3.46 -4.14
C ILE A 57 -1.17 -4.93 -4.38
N ILE A 58 -0.38 -5.21 -5.40
CA ILE A 58 -0.09 -6.57 -5.84
C ILE A 58 1.30 -7.02 -5.36
N ASN A 59 1.49 -8.34 -5.30
CA ASN A 59 2.83 -8.88 -5.14
C ASN A 59 3.65 -8.57 -6.39
N TYR A 60 4.92 -8.23 -6.20
CA TYR A 60 5.86 -8.13 -7.30
C TYR A 60 5.99 -9.53 -7.92
N LYS A 61 5.63 -9.66 -9.20
CA LYS A 61 6.02 -10.82 -10.00
C LYS A 61 7.38 -10.52 -10.59
N LEU A 62 8.35 -11.39 -10.34
CA LEU A 62 9.58 -11.42 -11.13
C LEU A 62 9.15 -11.69 -12.57
N GLY A 63 9.38 -10.74 -13.48
CA GLY A 63 9.23 -10.95 -14.91
C GLY A 63 10.53 -11.54 -15.44
N GLU A 64 10.40 -12.67 -16.15
CA GLU A 64 11.34 -13.36 -17.07
C GLU A 64 12.84 -13.02 -16.99
#